data_AF-C8PML0-F1
#
_entry.id   AF-C8PML0-F1
#
_cell.length_a   1.000
_cell.length_b   1.000
_cell.length_c   1.000
_cell.angle_alpha   90.00
_cell.angle_beta   90.00
_cell.angle_gamma   90.00
#
_symmetry.space_group_name_H-M   'P 1'
#
loop_
_entity.id
_entity.type
_entity.pdbx_description
1 polymer ?
#
loop_
_entity_poly.entity_id
_entity_poly.type
_entity_poly.pdbx_seq_one_letter_code
_entity_poly.pdbx_strand_id
1 'polypeptide(L)'
;MEYATIQITVPKDMKTYFTDNYSGESNEELERNALLLYPYVYKKVISHGRAAEILGIKKLDLIDLYDDMGFPYFDMDITDVMQDIQTFHSLKKIKP
;
A
#
# COMPACT_ATOMS: atom_id res chain seq x y z
N MET A 1 1.79 10.42 17.00
CA MET A 1 1.10 9.18 16.61
C MET A 1 0.91 8.36 17.87
N GLU A 2 -0.27 7.82 18.09
CA GLU A 2 -0.52 6.89 19.20
C GLU A 2 -0.25 5.47 18.74
N TYR A 3 0.40 4.67 19.58
CA TYR A 3 0.75 3.29 19.27
C TYR A 3 -0.15 2.33 20.04
N ALA A 4 -0.54 1.23 19.39
CA ALA A 4 -1.31 0.16 19.99
C ALA A 4 -0.58 -1.18 19.83
N THR A 5 -0.62 -2.02 20.86
CA THR A 5 -0.11 -3.39 20.79
C THR A 5 -1.21 -4.33 20.31
N ILE A 6 -0.92 -5.11 19.28
CA ILE A 6 -1.82 -6.16 18.77
C ILE A 6 -1.23 -7.53 19.06
N GLN A 7 -2.09 -8.51 19.36
CA GLN A 7 -1.70 -9.92 19.39
C GLN A 7 -2.15 -10.59 18.10
N ILE A 8 -1.21 -11.21 17.38
CA ILE A 8 -1.47 -11.94 16.15
C ILE A 8 -1.11 -13.41 16.32
N THR A 9 -1.90 -14.29 15.67
CA THR A 9 -1.58 -15.73 15.60
C THR A 9 -0.86 -16.00 14.29
N VAL A 10 0.37 -16.52 14.39
CA VAL A 10 1.22 -16.83 13.23
C VAL A 10 1.79 -18.24 13.36
N PRO A 11 2.16 -18.91 12.26
CA PRO A 11 2.96 -20.13 12.28
C PRO A 11 4.18 -20.01 13.18
N LYS A 12 4.49 -21.07 13.94
CA LYS A 12 5.54 -21.07 14.96
C LYS A 12 6.90 -20.62 14.40
N ASP A 13 7.23 -21.04 13.18
CA ASP A 13 8.50 -20.75 12.53
C ASP A 13 8.62 -19.28 12.11
N MET A 14 7.52 -18.53 11.98
CA MET A 14 7.58 -17.10 11.69
C MET A 14 8.16 -16.30 12.86
N LYS A 15 8.12 -16.84 14.09
CA LYS A 15 8.58 -16.15 15.29
C LYS A 15 10.04 -15.69 15.19
N THR A 16 10.88 -16.40 14.44
CA THR A 16 12.29 -16.00 14.25
C THR A 16 12.48 -14.74 13.40
N TYR A 17 11.45 -14.35 12.64
CA TYR A 17 11.47 -13.17 11.77
C TYR A 17 10.82 -11.94 12.42
N PHE A 18 10.06 -12.12 13.50
CA PHE A 18 9.59 -11.03 14.34
C PHE A 18 10.64 -10.78 15.44
N THR A 19 11.66 -9.98 15.15
CA THR A 19 12.71 -9.65 16.14
C THR A 19 12.23 -8.57 17.10
N ASP A 20 12.60 -8.66 18.38
CA ASP A 20 12.33 -7.63 19.40
C ASP A 20 13.27 -6.41 19.28
N ASN A 21 14.18 -6.44 18.31
CA ASN A 21 15.27 -5.48 18.13
C ASN A 21 14.99 -4.44 17.04
N TYR A 22 13.73 -4.25 16.61
CA TYR A 22 13.35 -3.04 15.90
C TYR A 22 13.46 -1.86 16.88
N SER A 23 14.68 -1.39 17.15
CA SER A 23 14.90 -0.09 17.74
C SER A 23 14.18 0.89 16.82
N GLY A 24 13.14 1.57 17.32
CA GLY A 24 12.09 2.28 16.59
C GLY A 24 12.52 3.47 15.71
N GLU A 25 13.57 3.30 14.92
CA GLU A 25 14.19 4.26 14.02
C GLU A 25 14.43 3.70 12.61
N SER A 26 14.16 2.41 12.33
CA SER A 26 14.44 1.81 11.01
C SER A 26 13.19 1.62 10.15
N ASN A 27 13.37 1.78 8.83
CA ASN A 27 12.36 1.55 7.78
C ASN A 27 11.61 0.20 7.94
N GLU A 28 12.21 -0.79 8.60
CA GLU A 28 11.64 -2.14 8.77
C GLU A 28 10.31 -2.16 9.57
N GLU A 29 10.16 -1.30 10.59
CA GLU A 29 8.88 -1.20 11.31
C GLU A 29 7.79 -0.56 10.43
N LEU A 30 8.16 0.47 9.67
CA LEU A 30 7.27 1.12 8.72
C LEU A 30 6.84 0.14 7.62
N GLU A 31 7.79 -0.60 7.04
CA GLU A 31 7.55 -1.64 6.04
C GLU A 31 6.60 -2.71 6.57
N ARG A 32 6.87 -3.25 7.78
CA ARG A 32 6.00 -4.22 8.44
C ARG A 32 4.59 -3.68 8.61
N ASN A 33 4.45 -2.48 9.15
CA ASN A 33 3.15 -1.87 9.40
C ASN A 33 2.41 -1.55 8.09
N ALA A 34 3.13 -1.13 7.05
CA ALA A 34 2.58 -0.95 5.70
C ALA A 34 2.08 -2.29 5.13
N LEU A 35 2.86 -3.36 5.22
CA LEU A 35 2.45 -4.69 4.76
C LEU A 35 1.23 -5.24 5.51
N LEU A 36 1.06 -4.90 6.80
CA LEU A 36 -0.17 -5.23 7.54
C LEU A 36 -1.40 -4.48 7.01
N LEU A 37 -1.23 -3.29 6.45
CA LEU A 37 -2.31 -2.50 5.84
C LEU A 37 -2.56 -2.86 4.36
N TYR A 38 -1.55 -3.38 3.64
CA TYR A 38 -1.62 -3.64 2.21
C TYR A 38 -2.83 -4.47 1.77
N PRO A 39 -3.23 -5.57 2.44
CA PRO A 39 -4.41 -6.35 2.04
C PRO A 39 -5.72 -5.53 2.02
N TYR A 40 -5.83 -4.53 2.89
CA TYR A 40 -7.01 -3.65 2.96
C TYR A 40 -6.98 -2.58 1.87
N VAL A 41 -5.77 -2.13 1.52
CA VAL A 41 -5.55 -1.22 0.38
C VAL A 41 -5.86 -1.94 -0.94
N TYR A 42 -5.29 -3.13 -1.13
CA TYR A 42 -5.48 -3.96 -2.33
C TYR A 42 -6.96 -4.32 -2.54
N LYS A 43 -7.66 -4.71 -1.47
CA LYS A 43 -9.12 -4.99 -1.50
C LYS A 43 -10.00 -3.73 -1.54
N LYS A 44 -9.41 -2.53 -1.65
CA LYS A 44 -10.09 -1.24 -1.69
C LYS A 44 -10.99 -0.97 -0.47
N VAL A 45 -10.71 -1.61 0.67
CA VAL A 45 -11.40 -1.37 1.96
C VAL A 45 -11.00 -0.02 2.53
N ILE A 46 -9.71 0.33 2.41
CA ILE A 46 -9.20 1.67 2.69
C ILE A 46 -8.43 2.18 1.46
N SER A 47 -8.39 3.49 1.28
CA SER A 47 -7.56 4.09 0.22
C SER A 47 -6.08 4.14 0.64
N HIS A 48 -5.18 4.25 -0.34
CA HIS A 48 -3.76 4.55 -0.08
C HIS A 48 -3.59 5.82 0.76
N GLY A 49 -4.44 6.84 0.56
CA GLY A 49 -4.40 8.06 1.36
C GLY A 49 -4.73 7.80 2.83
N ARG A 50 -5.75 6.98 3.11
CA ARG A 50 -6.11 6.60 4.48
C ARG A 50 -5.04 5.73 5.14
N ALA A 51 -4.43 4.80 4.39
CA ALA A 51 -3.31 4.01 4.89
C ALA A 51 -2.09 4.87 5.24
N ALA A 52 -1.73 5.83 4.38
CA ALA A 52 -0.62 6.75 4.63
C ALA A 52 -0.87 7.66 5.83
N GLU A 53 -2.12 8.12 6.01
CA GLU A 53 -2.54 8.88 7.19
C GLU A 53 -2.36 8.07 8.48
N ILE A 54 -2.74 6.79 8.50
CA ILE A 54 -2.54 5.88 9.64
C ILE A 54 -1.05 5.73 9.97
N LEU A 55 -0.20 5.60 8.93
CA LEU A 55 1.25 5.46 9.06
C LEU A 55 1.98 6.80 9.27
N GLY A 56 1.28 7.94 9.24
CA GLY A 56 1.86 9.27 9.41
C GLY A 56 2.86 9.68 8.34
N ILE A 57 2.78 9.11 7.13
CA ILE A 57 3.66 9.43 5.99
C ILE A 57 2.85 10.03 4.84
N LYS A 58 3.51 10.57 3.81
CA LYS A 58 2.78 11.06 2.63
C LYS A 58 2.26 9.88 1.81
N LYS A 59 1.14 10.10 1.13
CA LYS A 59 0.56 9.10 0.22
C LYS A 59 1.56 8.64 -0.85
N LEU A 60 2.34 9.56 -1.42
CA LEU A 60 3.34 9.24 -2.44
C LEU A 60 4.44 8.36 -1.86
N ASP A 61 4.98 8.72 -0.68
CA ASP A 61 5.98 7.91 0.02
C ASP A 61 5.48 6.47 0.29
N LEU A 62 4.19 6.29 0.63
CA LEU A 62 3.60 4.96 0.80
C LEU A 62 3.49 4.19 -0.54
N ILE A 63 3.18 4.89 -1.63
CA ILE A 63 3.12 4.29 -2.96
C ILE A 63 4.51 3.82 -3.40
N ASP A 64 5.51 4.68 -3.24
CA ASP A 64 6.89 4.37 -3.58
C ASP A 64 7.41 3.20 -2.73
N LEU A 65 7.09 3.18 -1.43
CA LEU A 65 7.42 2.07 -0.53
C LEU A 65 6.81 0.73 -0.99
N TYR A 66 5.57 0.74 -1.46
CA TYR A 66 4.95 -0.47 -2.02
C TYR A 66 5.57 -0.88 -3.36
N ASP A 67 5.87 0.10 -4.23
CA ASP A 67 6.49 -0.15 -5.53
C ASP A 67 7.89 -0.77 -5.39
N ASP A 68 8.70 -0.26 -4.47
CA ASP A 68 10.02 -0.80 -4.12
C ASP A 68 9.95 -2.27 -3.64
N MET A 69 8.83 -2.66 -3.03
CA MET A 69 8.54 -4.03 -2.62
C MET A 69 7.86 -4.89 -3.71
N GLY A 70 7.60 -4.33 -4.88
CA GLY A 70 6.96 -5.02 -6.01
C GLY A 70 5.43 -5.06 -5.95
N PHE A 71 4.80 -4.17 -5.17
CA PHE A 71 3.35 -4.02 -5.08
C PHE A 71 2.90 -2.77 -5.88
N PRO A 72 2.41 -2.94 -7.11
CA PRO A 72 2.09 -1.81 -7.96
C PRO A 72 0.88 -1.03 -7.42
N TYR A 73 0.91 0.31 -7.57
CA TYR A 73 -0.22 1.17 -7.25
C TYR A 73 -1.43 0.94 -8.16
N PHE A 74 -1.17 0.61 -9.43
CA PHE A 74 -2.18 0.26 -10.41
C PHE A 74 -1.99 -1.20 -10.83
N ASP A 75 -3.00 -2.03 -10.56
CA ASP A 75 -3.08 -3.42 -11.04
C ASP A 75 -3.78 -3.47 -12.41
N MET A 76 -3.37 -2.58 -13.33
CA MET A 76 -3.95 -2.46 -14.66
C MET A 76 -3.11 -3.21 -15.67
N ASP A 77 -3.75 -4.03 -16.51
CA ASP A 77 -3.10 -4.59 -17.68
C ASP A 77 -3.11 -3.59 -18.84
N ILE A 78 -2.27 -3.83 -19.85
CA ILE A 78 -2.19 -3.00 -21.06
C ILE A 78 -3.55 -2.81 -21.74
N THR A 79 -4.44 -3.79 -21.64
CA THR A 79 -5.80 -3.71 -22.19
C THR A 79 -6.64 -2.64 -21.50
N ASP A 80 -6.53 -2.52 -20.17
CA ASP A 80 -7.25 -1.52 -19.38
C ASP A 80 -6.75 -0.12 -19.75
N VAL A 81 -5.43 0.03 -19.89
CA VAL A 81 -4.80 1.29 -20.32
C VAL A 81 -5.25 1.68 -21.73
N MET A 82 -5.32 0.72 -22.66
CA MET A 82 -5.82 0.98 -24.02
C MET A 82 -7.29 1.41 -24.00
N GLN A 83 -8.11 0.80 -23.15
CA GLN A 83 -9.52 1.15 -22.99
C GLN A 83 -9.68 2.58 -22.43
N ASP A 84 -8.86 2.96 -21.45
CA ASP A 84 -8.84 4.31 -20.90
C ASP A 84 -8.44 5.35 -21.94
N ILE A 85 -7.44 5.06 -22.77
CA ILE A 85 -7.03 5.92 -23.89
C ILE A 85 -8.18 6.11 -24.88
N GLN A 86 -8.90 5.04 -25.24
CA GLN A 86 -10.06 5.12 -26.14
C GLN A 86 -11.19 5.96 -25.53
N THR A 87 -11.44 5.79 -24.23
CA THR A 87 -12.44 6.58 -23.49
C THR A 87 -12.09 8.05 -23.50
N PHE A 88 -10.83 8.40 -23.21
CA PHE A 88 -10.33 9.78 -23.28
C PHE A 88 -10.51 10.41 -24.67
N HIS A 89 -10.16 9.68 -25.74
CA HIS A 89 -10.36 10.16 -27.11
C HIS A 89 -11.83 10.38 -27.46
N SER A 90 -12.72 9.53 -26.97
CA SER A 90 -14.17 9.65 -27.18
C SER A 90 -14.71 10.90 -26.49
N LEU A 91 -14.30 11.15 -25.24
CA LEU A 91 -14.68 12.35 -24.49
C LEU A 91 -14.17 13.64 -25.16
N LYS A 92 -12.95 13.66 -25.70
CA LYS A 92 -12.42 14.83 -26.43
C LYS A 92 -13.19 15.15 -27.73
N LYS A 93 -13.80 14.16 -28.36
CA LYS A 93 -14.61 14.35 -29.58
C LYS A 93 -15.99 14.91 -29.29
N ILE A 94 -16.50 14.69 -28.07
CA ILE A 94 -17.71 15.32 -27.57
C ILE A 94 -17.33 16.73 -27.12
N LYS A 95 -17.39 17.71 -28.02
CA LYS A 95 -17.41 19.12 -27.60
C LYS A 95 -18.71 19.38 -26.81
N PRO A 96 -18.67 20.18 -25.73
CA PRO A 96 -19.87 20.59 -25.02
C PRO A 96 -20.83 21.36 -25.94
#